data_AF-A0AAF0FQB3-F1
#
_entry.id   AF-A0AAF0FQB3-F1
#
_cell.length_a   1.000
_cell.length_b   1.000
_cell.length_c   1.000
_cell.angle_alpha   90.00
_cell.angle_beta   90.00
_cell.angle_gamma   90.00
#
_symmetry.space_group_name_H-M   'P 1'
#
loop_
_entity.id
_entity.type
_entity.pdbx_description
1 polymer ?
#
loop_
_entity_poly.entity_id
_entity_poly.type
_entity_poly.pdbx_seq_one_letter_code
_entity_poly.pdbx_strand_id
1 'polypeptide(L)'
;MNSKTKPEIFGELLENTISALIVYPSPESPYWKVSEEILEMAVAYRRDGLSFADRGDLVNAHAAFSYGFGWLDFGILSGLFSGEKPVKRVPLFDENMPDVLFPHLFEKTNRYKNMLSEAVISVSPAPDIESPLYSFSKSVLNCAENYLNSGEKYNSCENFVNALAYFSYGYGILDAAVRSGLFIIVKNRSLFTV
;
A
#
# COMPACT_ATOMS: atom_id res chain seq x y z
N MET A 1 20.05 -7.75 24.35
CA MET A 1 18.77 -7.42 23.71
C MET A 1 19.12 -6.80 22.37
N ASN A 2 18.85 -7.48 21.24
CA ASN A 2 19.00 -6.84 19.93
C ASN A 2 17.89 -5.79 19.81
N SER A 3 18.27 -4.53 19.57
CA SER A 3 17.32 -3.48 19.22
C SER A 3 16.69 -3.82 17.88
N LYS A 4 15.35 -3.80 17.80
CA LYS A 4 14.63 -4.03 16.54
C LYS A 4 14.98 -2.96 15.51
N THR A 5 15.07 -3.35 14.25
CA THR A 5 15.24 -2.41 13.15
C THR A 5 13.93 -1.66 12.87
N LYS A 6 13.99 -0.45 12.32
CA LYS A 6 12.76 0.30 11.97
C LYS A 6 11.79 -0.44 11.04
N PRO A 7 12.23 -1.25 10.05
CA PRO A 7 11.29 -2.07 9.27
C PRO A 7 10.52 -3.06 10.14
N GLU A 8 11.15 -3.68 11.13
CA GLU A 8 10.46 -4.58 12.08
C GLU A 8 9.42 -3.82 12.91
N ILE A 9 9.71 -2.58 13.31
CA ILE A 9 8.74 -1.69 13.97
C ILE A 9 7.52 -1.44 13.07
N PHE A 10 7.70 -1.31 11.76
CA PHE A 10 6.59 -1.16 10.81
C PHE A 10 5.75 -2.43 10.71
N GLY A 11 6.39 -3.61 10.71
CA GLY A 11 5.69 -4.89 10.78
C GLY A 11 4.85 -5.04 12.04
N GLU A 12 5.32 -4.54 13.18
CA GLU A 12 4.56 -4.49 14.43
C GLU A 12 3.44 -3.47 14.41
N LEU A 13 3.67 -2.28 13.86
CA LEU A 13 2.63 -1.27 13.70
C LEU A 13 1.50 -1.81 12.80
N LEU A 14 1.85 -2.51 11.72
CA LEU A 14 0.88 -3.12 10.82
C LEU A 14 0.07 -4.19 11.57
N GLU A 15 0.73 -5.06 12.33
CA GLU A 15 0.04 -6.07 13.15
C GLU A 15 -0.92 -5.46 14.17
N ASN A 16 -0.46 -4.43 14.88
CA ASN A 16 -1.26 -3.77 15.91
C ASN A 16 -2.47 -3.09 15.28
N THR A 17 -2.30 -2.49 14.09
CA THR A 17 -3.41 -1.88 13.35
C THR A 17 -4.39 -2.95 12.88
N ILE A 18 -3.89 -4.08 12.35
CA ILE A 18 -4.73 -5.21 11.93
C ILE A 18 -5.53 -5.76 13.12
N SER A 19 -4.87 -5.96 14.26
CA SER A 19 -5.47 -6.57 15.45
C SER A 19 -6.50 -5.68 16.15
N ALA A 20 -6.38 -4.36 16.00
CA ALA A 20 -7.27 -3.39 16.64
C ALA A 20 -8.48 -2.99 15.77
N LEU A 21 -8.53 -3.42 14.51
CA LEU A 21 -9.58 -2.98 13.59
C LEU A 21 -10.92 -3.67 13.88
N ILE A 22 -12.00 -2.94 13.64
CA ILE A 22 -13.36 -3.45 13.61
C ILE A 22 -13.81 -3.52 12.15
N VAL A 23 -14.24 -4.70 11.71
CA VAL A 23 -14.86 -4.90 10.38
C VAL A 23 -16.34 -4.58 10.50
N TYR A 24 -16.83 -3.61 9.72
CA TYR A 24 -18.22 -3.16 9.78
C TYR A 24 -19.21 -3.98 8.96
N PRO A 25 -18.87 -4.48 7.74
CA PRO A 25 -19.79 -5.28 6.96
C PRO A 25 -20.31 -6.50 7.72
N SER A 26 -21.58 -6.84 7.53
CA SER A 26 -22.16 -8.07 8.09
C SER A 26 -21.45 -9.30 7.53
N PRO A 27 -21.17 -10.34 8.36
CA PRO A 27 -20.55 -11.58 7.90
C PRO A 27 -21.22 -12.17 6.65
N GLU A 28 -20.42 -12.75 5.77
CA GLU A 28 -20.81 -13.38 4.49
C GLU A 28 -21.39 -12.44 3.41
N SER A 29 -21.66 -11.17 3.74
CA SER A 29 -22.07 -10.17 2.74
C SER A 29 -20.99 -9.94 1.66
N PRO A 30 -21.34 -9.41 0.48
CA PRO A 30 -20.34 -9.09 -0.53
C PRO A 30 -19.20 -8.19 -0.01
N TYR A 31 -19.53 -7.20 0.81
CA TYR A 31 -18.54 -6.29 1.42
C TYR A 31 -17.73 -6.96 2.53
N TRP A 32 -18.24 -8.01 3.17
CA TRP A 32 -17.45 -8.86 4.06
C TRP A 32 -16.38 -9.63 3.30
N LYS A 33 -16.71 -10.20 2.14
CA LYS A 33 -15.72 -10.90 1.31
C LYS A 33 -14.61 -9.97 0.82
N VAL A 34 -14.97 -8.75 0.41
CA VAL A 34 -13.99 -7.70 0.07
C VAL A 34 -13.12 -7.37 1.29
N SER A 35 -13.72 -7.26 2.48
CA SER A 35 -13.01 -7.04 3.73
C SER A 35 -12.02 -8.15 4.05
N GLU A 36 -12.43 -9.42 3.93
CA GLU A 36 -11.58 -10.60 4.14
C GLU A 36 -10.37 -10.57 3.21
N GLU A 37 -10.59 -10.27 1.92
CA GLU A 37 -9.51 -10.22 0.95
C GLU A 37 -8.50 -9.11 1.27
N ILE A 38 -8.98 -7.92 1.67
CA ILE A 38 -8.09 -6.84 2.06
C ILE A 38 -7.23 -7.22 3.28
N LEU A 39 -7.83 -7.86 4.29
CA LEU A 39 -7.11 -8.30 5.47
C LEU A 39 -6.13 -9.44 5.17
N GLU A 40 -6.53 -10.39 4.33
CA GLU A 40 -5.67 -11.48 3.89
C GLU A 40 -4.41 -10.94 3.22
N MET A 41 -4.56 -9.99 2.30
CA MET A 41 -3.42 -9.37 1.61
C MET A 41 -2.56 -8.54 2.58
N ALA A 42 -3.15 -7.73 3.46
CA ALA A 42 -2.39 -6.96 4.46
C ALA A 42 -1.58 -7.88 5.39
N VAL A 43 -2.15 -9.00 5.84
CA VAL A 43 -1.47 -10.03 6.65
C VAL A 43 -0.37 -10.73 5.86
N ALA A 44 -0.62 -11.08 4.59
CA ALA A 44 0.35 -11.72 3.73
C ALA A 44 1.59 -10.84 3.54
N TYR A 45 1.41 -9.57 3.17
CA TYR A 45 2.52 -8.63 3.00
C TYR A 45 3.26 -8.32 4.29
N ARG A 46 2.56 -8.32 5.44
CA ARG A 46 3.22 -8.27 6.74
C ARG A 46 4.13 -9.49 6.96
N ARG A 47 3.62 -10.69 6.71
CA ARG A 47 4.40 -11.94 6.88
C ARG A 47 5.61 -11.96 5.95
N ASP A 48 5.44 -11.56 4.70
CA ASP A 48 6.53 -11.46 3.74
C ASP A 48 7.58 -10.43 4.20
N GLY A 49 7.12 -9.27 4.68
CA GLY A 49 7.99 -8.24 5.24
C GLY A 49 8.84 -8.74 6.41
N LEU A 50 8.26 -9.51 7.33
CA LEU A 50 8.98 -10.15 8.43
C LEU A 50 10.01 -11.17 7.91
N SER A 51 9.61 -12.02 6.96
CA SER A 51 10.54 -12.99 6.36
C SER A 51 11.71 -12.32 5.63
N PHE A 52 11.51 -11.14 5.03
CA PHE A 52 12.60 -10.36 4.43
C PHE A 52 13.50 -9.76 5.50
N ALA A 53 12.93 -9.19 6.56
CA ALA A 53 13.68 -8.59 7.67
C ALA A 53 14.56 -9.63 8.37
N ASP A 54 14.04 -10.82 8.66
CA ASP A 54 14.78 -11.93 9.29
C ASP A 54 16.03 -12.36 8.50
N ARG A 55 16.03 -12.12 7.18
CA ARG A 55 17.15 -12.43 6.27
C ARG A 55 18.06 -11.22 6.02
N GLY A 56 17.81 -10.09 6.66
CA GLY A 56 18.54 -8.83 6.46
C GLY A 56 18.15 -8.06 5.19
N ASP A 57 17.10 -8.45 4.47
CA ASP A 57 16.59 -7.77 3.28
C ASP A 57 15.64 -6.63 3.67
N LEU A 58 16.20 -5.59 4.28
CA LEU A 58 15.43 -4.47 4.84
C LEU A 58 14.69 -3.67 3.77
N VAL A 59 15.17 -3.67 2.53
CA VAL A 59 14.55 -2.98 1.39
C VAL A 59 13.23 -3.66 1.02
N ASN A 60 13.24 -4.98 0.82
CA ASN A 60 12.02 -5.72 0.51
C ASN A 60 11.06 -5.75 1.70
N ALA A 61 11.59 -5.82 2.94
CA ALA A 61 10.77 -5.69 4.13
C ALA A 61 10.00 -4.38 4.15
N HIS A 62 10.71 -3.26 3.94
CA HIS A 62 10.12 -1.92 3.94
C HIS A 62 9.06 -1.73 2.84
N ALA A 63 9.33 -2.23 1.63
CA ALA A 63 8.35 -2.22 0.53
C ALA A 63 7.09 -3.04 0.87
N ALA A 64 7.27 -4.26 1.40
CA ALA A 64 6.16 -5.16 1.75
C ALA A 64 5.26 -4.55 2.84
N PHE A 65 5.83 -4.02 3.93
CA PHE A 65 5.03 -3.37 4.98
C PHE A 65 4.28 -2.15 4.45
N SER A 66 4.95 -1.28 3.69
CA SER A 66 4.31 -0.08 3.12
C SER A 66 3.17 -0.45 2.18
N TYR A 67 3.34 -1.51 1.39
CA TYR A 67 2.32 -2.05 0.51
C TYR A 67 1.13 -2.63 1.28
N GLY A 68 1.38 -3.40 2.35
CA GLY A 68 0.35 -3.95 3.24
C GLY A 68 -0.47 -2.86 3.94
N PHE A 69 0.16 -1.76 4.37
CA PHE A 69 -0.56 -0.59 4.86
C PHE A 69 -1.46 0.03 3.79
N GLY A 70 -1.01 0.12 2.54
CA GLY A 70 -1.84 0.63 1.45
C GLY A 70 -3.15 -0.15 1.27
N TRP A 71 -3.08 -1.49 1.39
CA TRP A 71 -4.27 -2.35 1.40
C TRP A 71 -5.18 -2.08 2.60
N LEU A 72 -4.62 -2.09 3.81
CA LEU A 72 -5.38 -1.88 5.04
C LEU A 72 -6.09 -0.52 5.06
N ASP A 73 -5.37 0.53 4.65
CA ASP A 73 -5.86 1.90 4.66
C ASP A 73 -6.89 2.15 3.56
N PHE A 74 -6.84 1.42 2.45
CA PHE A 74 -7.96 1.38 1.50
C PHE A 74 -9.25 0.86 2.15
N GLY A 75 -9.17 -0.17 2.99
CA GLY A 75 -10.32 -0.67 3.76
C GLY A 75 -10.90 0.36 4.74
N ILE A 76 -10.06 1.18 5.36
CA ILE A 76 -10.49 2.31 6.20
C ILE A 76 -11.13 3.41 5.34
N LEU A 77 -10.48 3.78 4.22
CA LEU A 77 -10.96 4.82 3.30
C LEU A 77 -12.34 4.49 2.72
N SER A 78 -12.56 3.23 2.34
CA SER A 78 -13.85 2.71 1.84
C SER A 78 -14.93 2.58 2.91
N GLY A 79 -14.56 2.70 4.20
CA GLY A 79 -15.50 2.57 5.32
C GLY A 79 -15.85 1.13 5.66
N LEU A 80 -15.07 0.16 5.17
CA LEU A 80 -15.21 -1.25 5.55
C LEU A 80 -14.64 -1.51 6.95
N PHE A 81 -13.62 -0.75 7.35
CA PHE A 81 -12.94 -0.89 8.64
C PHE A 81 -13.08 0.37 9.51
N SER A 82 -12.98 0.19 10.83
CA SER A 82 -12.75 1.30 11.75
C SER A 82 -11.40 1.97 11.50
N GLY A 83 -11.34 3.29 11.65
CA GLY A 83 -10.09 4.05 11.59
C GLY A 83 -10.36 5.55 11.51
N GLU A 84 -9.32 6.34 11.79
CA GLU A 84 -9.39 7.80 11.65
C GLU A 84 -9.35 8.21 10.16
N LYS A 85 -10.19 9.18 9.78
CA LYS A 85 -10.11 9.87 8.48
C LYS A 85 -9.67 11.33 8.69
N PRO A 86 -8.72 11.86 7.90
CA PRO A 86 -7.95 11.15 6.87
C PRO A 86 -7.02 10.12 7.51
N VAL A 87 -6.79 9.00 6.81
CA VAL A 87 -5.90 7.94 7.30
C VAL A 87 -4.51 8.52 7.53
N LYS A 88 -3.90 8.16 8.67
CA LYS A 88 -2.56 8.66 9.04
C LYS A 88 -1.55 8.23 7.98
N ARG A 89 -0.60 9.12 7.69
CA ARG A 89 0.34 9.05 6.56
C ARG A 89 1.17 7.76 6.57
N VAL A 90 1.65 7.37 5.38
CA VAL A 90 2.76 6.42 5.17
C VAL A 90 3.80 6.58 6.28
N PRO A 91 4.09 5.52 7.06
CA PRO A 91 5.13 5.58 8.08
C PRO A 91 6.46 6.02 7.46
N LEU A 92 6.99 7.15 7.93
CA LEU A 92 8.26 7.69 7.45
C LEU A 92 9.44 6.98 8.10
N PHE A 93 10.48 6.77 7.32
CA PHE A 93 11.72 6.17 7.74
C PHE A 93 12.77 7.26 7.94
N ASP A 94 12.99 7.67 9.19
CA ASP A 94 13.89 8.78 9.55
C ASP A 94 15.39 8.37 9.64
N GLU A 95 15.74 7.09 9.45
CA GLU A 95 17.14 6.62 9.50
C GLU A 95 17.66 6.25 8.11
N ASN A 96 18.99 6.29 7.92
CA ASN A 96 19.58 5.80 6.68
C ASN A 96 19.62 4.27 6.70
N MET A 97 19.20 3.64 5.60
CA MET A 97 19.51 2.22 5.39
C MET A 97 21.02 2.02 5.27
N PRO A 98 21.57 0.86 5.68
CA PRO A 98 22.98 0.55 5.48
C PRO A 98 23.42 0.76 4.03
N ASP A 99 24.54 1.43 3.80
CA ASP A 99 25.03 1.79 2.45
C ASP A 99 25.17 0.58 1.52
N VAL A 100 25.49 -0.60 2.07
CA VAL A 100 25.59 -1.86 1.31
C VAL A 100 24.27 -2.25 0.62
N LEU A 101 23.14 -1.78 1.12
CA LEU A 101 21.81 -2.01 0.54
C LEU A 101 21.44 -0.98 -0.54
N PHE A 102 22.22 0.08 -0.72
CA PHE A 102 21.88 1.18 -1.63
C PHE A 102 21.60 0.72 -3.07
N PRO A 103 22.40 -0.17 -3.72
CA PRO A 103 22.10 -0.63 -5.08
C PRO A 103 20.73 -1.30 -5.18
N HIS A 104 20.37 -2.10 -4.19
CA HIS A 104 19.08 -2.79 -4.12
C HIS A 104 17.94 -1.80 -3.82
N LEU A 105 18.14 -0.87 -2.88
CA LEU A 105 17.19 0.21 -2.59
C LEU A 105 16.89 1.05 -3.83
N PHE A 106 17.93 1.46 -4.56
CA PHE A 106 17.80 2.26 -5.77
C PHE A 106 17.04 1.51 -6.88
N GLU A 107 17.38 0.24 -7.12
CA GLU A 107 16.63 -0.62 -8.06
C GLU A 107 15.15 -0.69 -7.65
N LYS A 108 14.90 -1.07 -6.40
CA LYS A 108 13.54 -1.29 -5.88
C LYS A 108 12.69 -0.03 -5.99
N THR A 109 13.26 1.11 -5.62
CA THR A 109 12.58 2.42 -5.67
C THR A 109 12.14 2.76 -7.08
N ASN A 110 13.05 2.64 -8.06
CA ASN A 110 12.73 2.91 -9.46
C ASN A 110 11.72 1.92 -10.04
N ARG A 111 11.83 0.64 -9.66
CA ARG A 111 10.85 -0.38 -10.06
C ARG A 111 9.45 -0.03 -9.54
N TYR A 112 9.31 0.30 -8.27
CA TYR A 112 8.01 0.63 -7.67
C TYR A 112 7.44 1.97 -8.16
N LYS A 113 8.30 2.96 -8.43
CA LYS A 113 7.92 4.18 -9.14
C LYS A 113 7.23 3.86 -10.45
N ASN A 114 7.90 3.07 -11.30
CA ASN A 114 7.38 2.68 -12.62
C ASN A 114 6.09 1.86 -12.50
N MET A 115 6.02 0.93 -11.53
CA MET A 115 4.81 0.16 -11.28
C MET A 115 3.61 1.04 -10.96
N LEU A 116 3.77 1.99 -10.02
CA LEU A 116 2.68 2.88 -9.64
C LEU A 116 2.30 3.84 -10.78
N SER A 117 3.29 4.42 -11.47
CA SER A 117 3.02 5.34 -12.59
C SER A 117 2.24 4.65 -13.71
N GLU A 118 2.63 3.43 -14.07
CA GLU A 118 1.92 2.64 -15.08
C GLU A 118 0.54 2.20 -14.61
N ALA A 119 0.40 1.84 -13.33
CA ALA A 119 -0.87 1.39 -12.77
C ALA A 119 -1.93 2.50 -12.79
N VAL A 120 -1.57 3.72 -12.36
CA VAL A 120 -2.47 4.89 -12.35
C VAL A 120 -3.06 5.15 -13.74
N ILE A 121 -2.24 5.06 -14.79
CA ILE A 121 -2.70 5.32 -16.17
C ILE A 121 -3.33 4.10 -16.85
N SER A 122 -3.38 2.96 -16.16
CA SER A 122 -3.89 1.67 -16.66
C SER A 122 -5.29 1.34 -16.17
N VAL A 123 -5.91 2.19 -15.36
CA VAL A 123 -7.25 1.95 -14.77
C VAL A 123 -8.26 3.02 -15.17
N SER A 124 -9.54 2.64 -15.15
CA SER A 124 -10.69 3.54 -15.26
C SER A 124 -11.74 3.15 -14.23
N PRO A 125 -12.48 4.09 -13.60
CA PRO A 125 -13.58 3.76 -12.71
C PRO A 125 -14.56 2.79 -13.39
N ALA A 126 -14.87 1.70 -12.69
CA ALA A 126 -15.85 0.70 -13.13
C ALA A 126 -17.30 1.09 -12.81
N PRO A 127 -17.62 1.69 -11.64
CA PRO A 127 -18.99 2.08 -11.32
C PRO A 127 -19.56 3.11 -12.30
N ASP A 128 -20.88 3.14 -12.43
CA ASP A 128 -21.60 4.14 -13.22
C ASP A 128 -21.31 5.56 -12.74
N ILE A 129 -21.22 6.53 -13.66
CA ILE A 129 -20.82 7.92 -13.39
C ILE A 129 -21.74 8.63 -12.38
N GLU A 130 -23.02 8.26 -12.34
CA GLU A 130 -24.00 8.84 -11.40
C GLU A 130 -23.97 8.14 -10.03
N SER A 131 -23.17 7.08 -9.86
CA SER A 131 -23.09 6.35 -8.60
C SER A 131 -22.15 7.02 -7.58
N PRO A 132 -22.44 6.93 -6.27
CA PRO A 132 -21.50 7.37 -5.24
C PRO A 132 -20.14 6.67 -5.31
N LEU A 133 -20.12 5.41 -5.77
CA LEU A 133 -18.88 4.65 -5.93
C LEU A 133 -17.99 5.16 -7.06
N TYR A 134 -18.54 5.82 -8.08
CA TYR A 134 -17.72 6.49 -9.10
C TYR A 134 -16.95 7.67 -8.50
N SER A 135 -17.62 8.51 -7.72
CA SER A 135 -16.97 9.61 -6.97
C SER A 135 -15.90 9.09 -6.01
N PHE A 136 -16.19 7.99 -5.30
CA PHE A 136 -15.20 7.32 -4.44
C PHE A 136 -14.01 6.78 -5.24
N SER A 137 -14.25 6.11 -6.38
CA SER A 137 -13.20 5.59 -7.26
C SER A 137 -12.29 6.72 -7.74
N LYS A 138 -12.84 7.87 -8.15
CA LYS A 138 -12.03 9.04 -8.52
C LYS A 138 -11.19 9.56 -7.35
N SER A 139 -11.74 9.55 -6.15
CA SER A 139 -11.03 9.97 -4.93
C SER A 139 -9.87 9.03 -4.61
N VAL A 140 -10.04 7.72 -4.81
CA VAL A 140 -8.99 6.72 -4.64
C VAL A 140 -7.90 6.88 -5.71
N LEU A 141 -8.25 7.10 -6.98
CA LEU A 141 -7.26 7.34 -8.03
C LEU A 141 -6.43 8.59 -7.77
N ASN A 142 -7.09 9.69 -7.39
CA ASN A 142 -6.40 10.92 -6.99
C ASN A 142 -5.51 10.69 -5.75
N CYS A 143 -5.90 9.80 -4.83
CA CYS A 143 -5.07 9.41 -3.69
C CYS A 143 -3.77 8.72 -4.16
N ALA A 144 -3.88 7.74 -5.06
CA ALA A 144 -2.72 7.05 -5.64
C ALA A 144 -1.79 8.00 -6.40
N GLU A 145 -2.34 8.93 -7.19
CA GLU A 145 -1.60 9.99 -7.89
C GLU A 145 -0.85 10.91 -6.91
N ASN A 146 -1.49 11.29 -5.80
CA ASN A 146 -0.84 12.11 -4.77
C ASN A 146 0.32 11.38 -4.09
N TYR A 147 0.21 10.07 -3.88
CA TYR A 147 1.31 9.26 -3.38
C TYR A 147 2.44 9.11 -4.39
N LEU A 148 2.13 8.92 -5.68
CA LEU A 148 3.13 8.96 -6.75
C LEU A 148 3.88 10.29 -6.75
N ASN A 149 3.16 11.42 -6.76
CA ASN A 149 3.76 12.75 -6.73
C ASN A 149 4.62 13.00 -5.48
N SER A 150 4.21 12.48 -4.33
CA SER A 150 4.97 12.61 -3.08
C SER A 150 6.21 11.73 -3.08
N GLY A 151 6.12 10.50 -3.59
CA GLY A 151 7.26 9.62 -3.78
C GLY A 151 8.30 10.22 -4.75
N GLU A 152 7.85 10.87 -5.83
CA GLU A 152 8.73 11.60 -6.76
C GLU A 152 9.48 12.75 -6.09
N LYS A 153 8.83 13.49 -5.17
CA LYS A 153 9.50 14.53 -4.39
C LYS A 153 10.62 13.95 -3.52
N TYR A 154 10.34 12.88 -2.77
CA TYR A 154 11.37 12.20 -1.98
C TYR A 154 12.49 11.65 -2.86
N ASN A 155 12.15 11.06 -4.01
CA ASN A 155 13.11 10.53 -4.98
C ASN A 155 14.03 11.63 -5.53
N SER A 156 13.48 12.82 -5.81
CA SER A 156 14.26 13.99 -6.27
C SER A 156 15.23 14.55 -5.24
N CYS A 157 14.98 14.29 -3.95
CA CYS A 157 15.85 14.63 -2.83
C CYS A 157 16.77 13.47 -2.43
N GLU A 158 16.91 12.45 -3.28
CA GLU A 158 17.70 11.22 -3.02
C GLU A 158 17.28 10.47 -1.74
N ASN A 159 16.07 10.73 -1.25
CA ASN A 159 15.49 10.00 -0.11
C ASN A 159 14.75 8.76 -0.64
N PHE A 160 15.53 7.79 -1.12
CA PHE A 160 15.01 6.59 -1.77
C PHE A 160 14.19 5.70 -0.84
N VAL A 161 14.51 5.67 0.46
CA VAL A 161 13.74 4.89 1.43
C VAL A 161 12.30 5.39 1.50
N ASN A 162 12.11 6.69 1.75
CA ASN A 162 10.75 7.24 1.81
C ASN A 162 10.09 7.26 0.43
N ALA A 163 10.83 7.46 -0.66
CA ALA A 163 10.28 7.33 -2.00
C ALA A 163 9.68 5.92 -2.24
N LEU A 164 10.43 4.86 -1.89
CA LEU A 164 9.95 3.47 -1.98
C LEU A 164 8.71 3.24 -1.13
N ALA A 165 8.64 3.79 0.09
CA ALA A 165 7.47 3.69 0.96
C ALA A 165 6.22 4.24 0.26
N TYR A 166 6.32 5.45 -0.29
CA TYR A 166 5.22 6.15 -0.95
C TYR A 166 4.75 5.44 -2.21
N PHE A 167 5.68 4.98 -3.05
CA PHE A 167 5.33 4.22 -4.25
C PHE A 167 4.66 2.89 -3.89
N SER A 168 5.19 2.15 -2.92
CA SER A 168 4.63 0.87 -2.46
C SER A 168 3.25 1.03 -1.86
N TYR A 169 3.08 2.03 -0.98
CA TYR A 169 1.81 2.31 -0.33
C TYR A 169 0.73 2.77 -1.32
N GLY A 170 1.06 3.73 -2.20
CA GLY A 170 0.13 4.19 -3.23
C GLY A 170 -0.29 3.06 -4.17
N TYR A 171 0.64 2.14 -4.45
CA TYR A 171 0.34 0.96 -5.26
C TYR A 171 -0.55 -0.04 -4.53
N GLY A 172 -0.34 -0.26 -3.23
CA GLY A 172 -1.21 -1.09 -2.39
C GLY A 172 -2.65 -0.58 -2.34
N ILE A 173 -2.86 0.74 -2.20
CA ILE A 173 -4.21 1.35 -2.26
C ILE A 173 -4.88 1.03 -3.60
N LEU A 174 -4.16 1.26 -4.71
CA LEU A 174 -4.75 1.12 -6.04
C LEU A 174 -5.07 -0.33 -6.38
N ASP A 175 -4.19 -1.26 -6.00
CA ASP A 175 -4.42 -2.69 -6.22
C ASP A 175 -5.61 -3.21 -5.39
N ALA A 176 -5.70 -2.81 -4.11
CA ALA A 176 -6.85 -3.12 -3.26
C ALA A 176 -8.17 -2.61 -3.88
N ALA A 177 -8.14 -1.41 -4.45
CA ALA A 177 -9.31 -0.80 -5.09
C ALA A 177 -9.73 -1.51 -6.38
N VAL A 178 -8.76 -1.93 -7.21
CA VAL A 178 -9.02 -2.76 -8.39
C VAL A 178 -9.66 -4.09 -7.98
N ARG A 179 -9.11 -4.75 -6.96
CA ARG A 179 -9.63 -6.01 -6.43
C ARG A 179 -11.00 -5.90 -5.79
N SER A 180 -11.29 -4.75 -5.21
CA SER A 180 -12.62 -4.40 -4.68
C SER A 180 -13.64 -4.03 -5.76
N GLY A 181 -13.26 -4.09 -7.04
CA GLY A 181 -14.16 -3.84 -8.18
C GLY A 181 -14.43 -2.37 -8.48
N LEU A 182 -13.64 -1.43 -7.95
CA LEU A 182 -13.81 0.00 -8.22
C LEU A 182 -13.25 0.42 -9.57
N PHE A 183 -12.38 -0.40 -10.16
CA PHE A 183 -11.70 -0.08 -11.40
C PHE A 183 -11.70 -1.25 -12.37
N ILE A 184 -11.84 -0.94 -13.66
CA ILE A 184 -11.45 -1.85 -14.74
C ILE A 184 -10.02 -1.53 -15.18
N ILE A 185 -9.29 -2.55 -15.62
CA ILE A 185 -7.94 -2.39 -16.16
C ILE A 185 -8.03 -2.26 -17.69
N VAL A 186 -7.55 -1.14 -18.21
CA VAL A 186 -7.66 -0.76 -19.63
C VAL A 186 -6.35 -0.92 -20.42
N LYS A 187 -5.22 -1.19 -19.74
CA LYS A 187 -3.91 -1.38 -20.38
C LYS A 187 -3.15 -2.58 -19.79
N ASN A 188 -2.41 -2.38 -18.69
CA ASN A 188 -1.45 -3.35 -18.18
C ASN A 188 -2.06 -4.26 -17.09
N ARG A 189 -2.80 -5.30 -17.50
CA ARG A 189 -3.48 -6.23 -16.56
C ARG A 189 -2.54 -6.95 -15.61
N SER A 190 -1.34 -7.32 -16.07
CA SER A 190 -0.34 -8.06 -15.29
C SER A 190 0.27 -7.29 -14.13
N LEU A 191 -0.03 -5.99 -13.99
CA LEU A 191 0.43 -5.21 -12.85
C LEU A 191 -0.37 -5.59 -11.59
N PHE A 192 -1.67 -5.81 -11.73
CA PHE A 192 -2.59 -5.97 -10.60
C PHE A 192 -2.77 -7.43 -10.17
N THR A 193 -3.21 -7.63 -8.93
CA THR A 193 -3.44 -8.96 -8.34
C THR A 193 -4.76 -9.60 -8.82
N VAL A 194 -5.08 -9.53 -10.12
CA VAL A 194 -6.40 -9.92 -10.71
C VAL A 194 -6.44 -11.25 -11.44
#